data_AF-A0A7C6LPX7-F1
#
_entry.id   AF-A0A7C6LPX7-F1
#
_cell.length_a   1.000
_cell.length_b   1.000
_cell.length_c   1.000
_cell.angle_alpha   90.00
_cell.angle_beta   90.00
_cell.angle_gamma   90.00
#
_symmetry.space_group_name_H-M   'P 1'
#
loop_
_entity.id
_entity.type
_entity.pdbx_description
1 polymer ?
#
loop_
_entity_poly.entity_id
_entity_poly.type
_entity_poly.pdbx_seq_one_letter_code
_entity_poly.pdbx_strand_id
1 'polypeptide(L)'
;MIVEYAAEIISGRSKDKVTLQLEVDGLSVLAPFDSYYLPYSEIKSFGWQDYSVRILAEDKSFTISHLNDQGGEFFHELYKAYNSKVRQALYIKGDPSFQAEANFRYVENEIVSQGSAVIEVYENCVLILPPDERARRIPLYFASKLERIDCGVTIELNTGERYCFGRLGLDTEALARHIERSLHGLREKALTAIREIDGGLNMQQLADIAKIVPEESAVPLICLYSIAPSFVQSLEAKIAKRKINAKYQFLKQNFNIEQICIGIKRGLYGEKGENTIWLITPGKNFNTAAVEIATCVEEATATFLYGSISSWEVFWQKLNQVMEAVGFNHKLILLSKEELLKPEYTQYAMLIKRNPALQLIRRHFGGSHIHYSLESWKQEILSYMA
;
A
#
# COMPACT_ATOMS: atom_id res chain seq x y z
N MET A 1 -29.00 -14.03 -5.37
CA MET A 1 -30.32 -13.38 -5.21
C MET A 1 -30.02 -11.94 -4.85
N ILE A 2 -30.48 -10.98 -5.65
CA ILE A 2 -30.28 -9.54 -5.35
C ILE A 2 -31.31 -9.19 -4.27
N VAL A 3 -30.85 -8.66 -3.14
CA VAL A 3 -31.73 -8.20 -2.06
C VAL A 3 -32.10 -6.75 -2.34
N GLU A 4 -33.39 -6.45 -2.30
CA GLU A 4 -33.95 -5.12 -2.52
C GLU A 4 -34.48 -4.54 -1.22
N TYR A 5 -34.21 -3.25 -0.98
CA TYR A 5 -34.71 -2.53 0.18
C TYR A 5 -35.58 -1.36 -0.26
N ALA A 6 -36.82 -1.30 0.20
CA ALA A 6 -37.68 -0.13 0.01
C ALA A 6 -37.32 0.94 1.05
N ALA A 7 -37.11 2.18 0.62
CA ALA A 7 -36.68 3.27 1.49
C ALA A 7 -37.20 4.63 1.02
N GLU A 8 -36.99 5.64 1.86
CA GLU A 8 -37.05 7.05 1.47
C GLU A 8 -35.65 7.65 1.51
N ILE A 9 -35.23 8.30 0.43
CA ILE A 9 -33.94 8.97 0.32
C ILE A 9 -34.11 10.48 0.30
N ILE A 10 -33.30 11.18 1.07
CA ILE A 10 -33.18 12.64 1.05
C ILE A 10 -31.80 13.00 0.50
N SER A 11 -31.79 13.81 -0.57
CA SER A 11 -30.58 14.37 -1.16
C SER A 11 -30.82 15.84 -1.50
N GLY A 12 -30.13 16.75 -0.80
CA GLY A 12 -30.36 18.19 -0.93
C GLY A 12 -31.80 18.60 -0.55
N ARG A 13 -32.59 19.04 -1.52
CA ARG A 13 -34.00 19.45 -1.34
C ARG A 13 -35.03 18.41 -1.81
N SER A 14 -34.57 17.29 -2.37
CA SER A 14 -35.45 16.24 -2.90
C SER A 14 -35.65 15.14 -1.85
N LYS A 15 -36.88 14.61 -1.80
CA LYS A 15 -37.26 13.48 -0.96
C LYS A 15 -38.09 12.51 -1.80
N ASP A 16 -37.55 11.32 -2.03
CA ASP A 16 -38.13 10.35 -2.97
C ASP A 16 -38.24 8.97 -2.32
N LYS A 17 -39.29 8.24 -2.71
CA LYS A 17 -39.42 6.80 -2.41
C LYS A 17 -38.61 6.01 -3.42
N VAL A 18 -37.75 5.14 -2.94
CA VAL A 18 -36.78 4.42 -3.77
C VAL A 18 -36.68 2.95 -3.39
N THR A 19 -36.25 2.15 -4.36
CA THR A 19 -35.73 0.80 -4.14
C THR A 19 -34.20 0.86 -4.19
N LEU A 20 -33.56 0.29 -3.18
CA LEU A 20 -32.12 0.22 -3.06
C LEU A 20 -31.63 -1.19 -3.38
N GLN A 21 -30.58 -1.28 -4.19
CA GLN A 21 -29.93 -2.53 -4.55
C GLN A 21 -28.43 -2.41 -4.34
N LEU A 22 -27.87 -3.27 -3.49
CA LEU A 22 -26.42 -3.37 -3.29
C LEU A 22 -25.82 -4.21 -4.41
N GLU A 23 -25.02 -3.56 -5.25
CA GLU A 23 -24.28 -4.21 -6.32
C GLU A 23 -22.83 -4.44 -5.93
N VAL A 24 -22.10 -5.11 -6.82
CA VAL A 24 -20.67 -5.41 -6.63
C VAL A 24 -19.87 -4.12 -6.48
N ASP A 25 -20.10 -3.12 -7.35
CA ASP A 25 -19.29 -1.89 -7.43
C ASP A 25 -19.94 -0.65 -6.80
N GLY A 26 -21.18 -0.74 -6.34
CA GLY A 26 -21.90 0.41 -5.83
C GLY A 26 -23.31 0.12 -5.33
N LEU A 27 -24.02 1.19 -5.00
CA LEU A 27 -25.40 1.19 -4.57
C LEU A 27 -26.28 1.76 -5.69
N SER A 28 -27.17 0.93 -6.23
CA SER A 28 -28.22 1.37 -7.14
C SER A 28 -29.41 1.90 -6.36
N VAL A 29 -29.86 3.10 -6.73
CA VAL A 29 -31.00 3.81 -6.17
C VAL A 29 -32.03 3.99 -7.28
N LEU A 30 -33.15 3.28 -7.19
CA LEU A 30 -34.19 3.23 -8.21
C LEU A 30 -35.42 4.00 -7.72
N ALA A 31 -35.70 5.15 -8.31
CA ALA A 31 -36.95 5.89 -8.12
C ALA A 31 -37.94 5.56 -9.27
N PRO A 32 -39.24 5.88 -9.14
CA PRO A 32 -40.23 5.58 -10.18
C PRO A 32 -39.93 6.19 -11.56
N PHE A 33 -39.22 7.32 -11.61
CA PHE A 33 -38.95 8.07 -12.85
C PHE A 33 -37.46 8.27 -13.14
N ASP A 34 -36.60 7.98 -12.18
CA ASP A 34 -35.15 8.22 -12.27
C ASP A 34 -34.39 7.09 -11.60
N SER A 35 -33.18 6.82 -12.06
CA SER A 35 -32.23 5.95 -11.36
C SER A 35 -30.92 6.68 -11.12
N TYR A 36 -30.30 6.38 -9.98
CA TYR A 36 -29.02 6.91 -9.60
C TYR A 36 -28.11 5.78 -9.14
N TYR A 37 -26.85 5.83 -9.54
CA TYR A 37 -25.83 4.87 -9.15
C TYR A 37 -24.78 5.58 -8.30
N LEU A 38 -24.48 5.03 -7.12
CA LEU A 38 -23.45 5.52 -6.22
C LEU A 38 -22.30 4.50 -6.16
N PRO A 39 -21.19 4.72 -6.90
CA PRO A 39 -20.01 3.87 -6.79
C PRO A 39 -19.45 3.89 -5.37
N TYR A 40 -19.00 2.74 -4.85
CA TYR A 40 -18.36 2.68 -3.53
C TYR A 40 -17.06 3.49 -3.46
N SER A 41 -16.43 3.77 -4.61
CA SER A 41 -15.24 4.63 -4.73
C SER A 41 -15.51 6.11 -4.45
N GLU A 42 -16.75 6.55 -4.60
CA GLU A 42 -17.19 7.93 -4.35
C GLU A 42 -17.67 8.15 -2.92
N ILE A 43 -17.87 7.08 -2.14
CA ILE A 43 -18.30 7.16 -0.74
C ILE A 43 -17.12 7.57 0.14
N LYS A 44 -17.24 8.77 0.75
CA LYS A 44 -16.32 9.30 1.75
C LYS A 44 -16.52 8.66 3.12
N SER A 45 -17.77 8.52 3.53
CA SER A 45 -18.15 7.88 4.81
C SER A 45 -19.63 7.51 4.82
N PHE A 46 -19.99 6.54 5.66
CA PHE A 46 -21.38 6.28 5.99
C PHE A 46 -21.55 5.81 7.43
N GLY A 47 -22.75 5.96 7.97
CA GLY A 47 -23.04 5.62 9.36
C GLY A 47 -24.52 5.39 9.62
N TRP A 48 -24.79 4.61 10.65
CA TRP A 48 -26.13 4.38 11.18
C TRP A 48 -26.42 5.36 12.31
N GLN A 49 -27.45 6.19 12.16
CA GLN A 49 -27.89 7.15 13.16
C GLN A 49 -29.38 7.42 13.03
N ASP A 50 -30.10 7.51 14.16
CA ASP A 50 -31.52 7.90 14.19
C ASP A 50 -32.39 7.06 13.24
N TYR A 51 -32.20 5.73 13.26
CA TYR A 51 -32.88 4.77 12.38
C TYR A 51 -32.70 5.01 10.88
N SER A 52 -31.62 5.70 10.50
CA SER A 52 -31.31 6.08 9.13
C SER A 52 -29.85 5.77 8.81
N VAL A 53 -29.56 5.44 7.54
CA VAL A 53 -28.20 5.38 7.01
C VAL A 53 -27.87 6.73 6.37
N ARG A 54 -26.82 7.38 6.86
CA ARG A 54 -26.28 8.61 6.25
C ARG A 54 -25.06 8.25 5.42
N ILE A 55 -25.04 8.63 4.15
CA ILE A 55 -23.92 8.41 3.24
C ILE A 55 -23.42 9.78 2.78
N LEU A 56 -22.13 10.03 2.98
CA LEU A 56 -21.41 11.18 2.42
C LEU A 56 -20.62 10.70 1.21
N ALA A 57 -20.91 11.27 0.05
CA ALA A 57 -20.19 11.06 -1.20
C ALA A 57 -19.33 12.29 -1.54
N GLU A 58 -18.61 12.24 -2.66
CA GLU A 58 -17.67 13.30 -3.06
C GLU A 58 -18.34 14.68 -3.18
N ASP A 59 -19.52 14.73 -3.81
CA ASP A 59 -20.27 15.93 -4.16
C ASP A 59 -21.65 16.04 -3.47
N LYS A 60 -22.10 14.97 -2.81
CA LYS A 60 -23.48 14.82 -2.30
C LYS A 60 -23.53 14.15 -0.93
N SER A 61 -24.66 14.31 -0.26
CA SER A 61 -24.99 13.56 0.94
C SER A 61 -26.39 12.99 0.82
N PHE A 62 -26.55 11.76 1.31
CA PHE A 62 -27.79 11.01 1.27
C PHE A 62 -28.19 10.63 2.69
N THR A 63 -29.46 10.83 3.02
CA THR A 63 -30.07 10.23 4.21
C THR A 63 -31.11 9.23 3.77
N ILE A 64 -30.86 7.96 4.04
CA ILE A 64 -31.73 6.83 3.73
C ILE A 64 -32.48 6.48 5.00
N SER A 65 -33.81 6.55 4.93
CA SER A 65 -34.72 6.37 6.06
C SER A 65 -35.89 5.50 5.64
N HIS A 66 -36.82 5.22 6.56
CA HIS A 66 -38.00 4.40 6.29
C HIS A 66 -37.68 2.99 5.76
N LEU A 67 -36.54 2.43 6.16
CA LEU A 67 -36.12 1.04 5.92
C LEU A 67 -36.88 0.01 6.78
N ASN A 68 -37.94 0.43 7.49
CA ASN A 68 -38.67 -0.38 8.48
C ASN A 68 -37.69 -1.08 9.45
N ASP A 69 -37.95 -2.34 9.79
CA ASP A 69 -37.10 -3.15 10.66
C ASP A 69 -35.81 -3.63 9.98
N GLN A 70 -35.62 -3.34 8.69
CA GLN A 70 -34.47 -3.79 7.88
C GLN A 70 -33.30 -2.79 7.89
N GLY A 71 -33.42 -1.64 8.54
CA GLY A 71 -32.38 -0.61 8.44
C GLY A 71 -31.02 -1.03 8.97
N GLY A 72 -30.98 -1.80 10.06
CA GLY A 72 -29.72 -2.37 10.58
C GLY A 72 -29.11 -3.41 9.65
N GLU A 73 -29.95 -4.25 9.02
CA GLU A 73 -29.52 -5.24 8.03
C GLU A 73 -28.97 -4.57 6.78
N PHE A 74 -29.66 -3.55 6.25
CA PHE A 74 -29.18 -2.75 5.13
C PHE A 74 -27.83 -2.10 5.43
N PHE A 75 -27.65 -1.50 6.62
CA PHE A 75 -26.36 -0.93 7.01
C PHE A 75 -25.26 -1.99 7.05
N HIS A 76 -25.53 -3.17 7.61
CA HIS A 76 -24.56 -4.27 7.69
C HIS A 76 -24.16 -4.77 6.29
N GLU A 77 -25.12 -5.00 5.40
CA GLU A 77 -24.86 -5.45 4.04
C GLU A 77 -24.15 -4.38 3.20
N LEU A 78 -24.50 -3.10 3.36
CA LEU A 78 -23.76 -1.98 2.74
C LEU A 78 -22.31 -1.96 3.23
N TYR A 79 -22.10 -2.13 4.54
CA TYR A 79 -20.76 -2.13 5.12
C TYR A 79 -19.91 -3.29 4.60
N LYS A 80 -20.51 -4.47 4.48
CA LYS A 80 -19.87 -5.67 3.92
C LYS A 80 -19.54 -5.49 2.43
N ALA A 81 -20.46 -4.98 1.63
CA ALA A 81 -20.26 -4.74 0.20
C ALA A 81 -19.18 -3.67 -0.05
N TYR A 82 -19.23 -2.55 0.68
CA TYR A 82 -18.21 -1.51 0.66
C TYR A 82 -16.83 -2.06 1.02
N ASN A 83 -16.72 -2.80 2.14
CA ASN A 83 -15.45 -3.39 2.57
C ASN A 83 -14.92 -4.45 1.60
N SER A 84 -15.79 -5.15 0.87
CA SER A 84 -15.36 -6.03 -0.22
C SER A 84 -14.58 -5.26 -1.29
N LYS A 85 -15.07 -4.08 -1.70
CA LYS A 85 -14.34 -3.20 -2.63
C LYS A 85 -13.12 -2.55 -2.04
N VAL A 86 -13.15 -2.16 -0.75
CA VAL A 86 -11.96 -1.65 -0.06
C VAL A 86 -10.85 -2.71 -0.03
N ARG A 87 -11.15 -3.98 0.27
CA ARG A 87 -10.14 -5.07 0.23
C ARG A 87 -9.53 -5.26 -1.16
N GLN A 88 -10.35 -5.19 -2.21
CA GLN A 88 -9.85 -5.20 -3.58
C GLN A 88 -8.90 -4.02 -3.81
N ALA A 89 -9.31 -2.79 -3.47
CA ALA A 89 -8.48 -1.59 -3.60
C ALA A 89 -7.15 -1.68 -2.82
N LEU A 90 -7.15 -2.33 -1.66
CA LEU A 90 -5.96 -2.55 -0.83
C LEU A 90 -5.14 -3.79 -1.27
N TYR A 91 -5.43 -4.40 -2.42
CA TYR A 91 -4.74 -5.56 -2.99
C TYR A 91 -4.70 -6.79 -2.07
N ILE A 92 -5.75 -6.98 -1.27
CA ILE A 92 -5.87 -8.09 -0.33
C ILE A 92 -6.33 -9.36 -1.05
N LYS A 93 -5.68 -10.48 -0.71
CA LYS A 93 -5.95 -11.81 -1.25
C LYS A 93 -6.13 -12.81 -0.12
N GLY A 94 -7.01 -13.80 -0.35
CA GLY A 94 -7.32 -14.84 0.62
C GLY A 94 -8.20 -14.34 1.77
N ASP A 95 -8.38 -15.21 2.76
CA ASP A 95 -9.20 -14.94 3.93
C ASP A 95 -8.35 -14.48 5.12
N PRO A 96 -8.91 -13.62 6.00
CA PRO A 96 -8.20 -13.20 7.19
C PRO A 96 -8.02 -14.40 8.15
N SER A 97 -6.84 -14.48 8.77
CA SER A 97 -6.59 -15.47 9.83
C SER A 97 -7.30 -15.12 11.13
N PHE A 98 -7.66 -13.84 11.31
CA PHE A 98 -8.35 -13.32 12.49
C PHE A 98 -9.17 -12.10 12.10
N GLN A 99 -10.34 -11.93 12.72
CA GLN A 99 -11.23 -10.79 12.54
C GLN A 99 -11.91 -10.44 13.88
N ALA A 100 -11.92 -9.15 14.24
CA ALA A 100 -12.68 -8.64 15.39
C ALA A 100 -13.06 -7.17 15.20
N GLU A 101 -14.10 -6.71 15.88
CA GLU A 101 -14.37 -5.27 16.01
C GLU A 101 -13.47 -4.66 17.10
N ALA A 102 -12.87 -3.52 16.80
CA ALA A 102 -12.03 -2.82 17.76
C ALA A 102 -12.14 -1.31 17.59
N ASN A 103 -11.77 -0.58 18.64
CA ASN A 103 -11.41 0.81 18.48
C ASN A 103 -10.00 0.88 17.90
N PHE A 104 -9.80 1.75 16.93
CA PHE A 104 -8.48 2.04 16.38
C PHE A 104 -8.10 3.50 16.65
N ARG A 105 -6.79 3.72 16.74
CA ARG A 105 -6.17 5.04 16.68
C ARG A 105 -4.85 4.94 15.96
N TYR A 106 -4.58 5.84 15.02
CA TYR A 106 -3.27 5.95 14.42
C TYR A 106 -2.87 7.40 14.18
N VAL A 107 -1.55 7.62 14.03
CA VAL A 107 -0.97 8.91 13.69
C VAL A 107 -0.23 8.77 12.37
N GLU A 108 -0.58 9.58 11.39
CA GLU A 108 0.00 9.58 10.06
C GLU A 108 0.16 11.03 9.59
N ASN A 109 1.40 11.46 9.31
CA ASN A 109 1.73 12.86 9.00
C ASN A 109 1.18 13.86 10.04
N GLU A 110 1.35 13.56 11.33
CA GLU A 110 0.85 14.35 12.47
C GLU A 110 -0.68 14.40 12.61
N ILE A 111 -1.44 13.78 11.70
CA ILE A 111 -2.89 13.69 11.76
C ILE A 111 -3.28 12.46 12.57
N VAL A 112 -4.01 12.70 13.66
CA VAL A 112 -4.61 11.64 14.48
C VAL A 112 -5.93 11.19 13.87
N SER A 113 -6.04 9.91 13.55
CA SER A 113 -7.29 9.27 13.14
C SER A 113 -7.71 8.25 14.19
N GLN A 114 -9.00 8.21 14.52
CA GLN A 114 -9.56 7.25 15.46
C GLN A 114 -11.03 6.94 15.17
N GLY A 115 -11.49 5.79 15.62
CA GLY A 115 -12.87 5.32 15.47
C GLY A 115 -13.03 3.86 15.87
N SER A 116 -14.10 3.25 15.42
CA SER A 116 -14.35 1.81 15.54
C SER A 116 -14.38 1.19 14.15
N ALA A 117 -13.82 0.00 14.01
CA ALA A 117 -13.72 -0.70 12.74
C ALA A 117 -13.61 -2.21 12.96
N VAL A 118 -13.90 -2.97 11.91
CA VAL A 118 -13.42 -4.34 11.79
C VAL A 118 -11.91 -4.31 11.55
N ILE A 119 -11.18 -5.08 12.35
CA ILE A 119 -9.74 -5.33 12.24
C ILE A 119 -9.53 -6.75 11.73
N GLU A 120 -8.72 -6.90 10.70
CA GLU A 120 -8.42 -8.21 10.09
C GLU A 120 -6.91 -8.44 10.03
N VAL A 121 -6.47 -9.67 10.32
CA VAL A 121 -5.06 -10.05 10.22
C VAL A 121 -4.86 -11.04 9.08
N TYR A 122 -4.01 -10.66 8.14
CA TYR A 122 -3.56 -11.48 7.02
C TYR A 122 -2.10 -11.90 7.21
N GLU A 123 -1.60 -12.73 6.31
CA GLU A 123 -0.23 -13.24 6.33
C GLU A 123 0.82 -12.11 6.34
N ASN A 124 0.58 -11.02 5.61
CA ASN A 124 1.55 -9.94 5.43
C ASN A 124 1.08 -8.56 5.90
N CYS A 125 -0.15 -8.43 6.41
CA CYS A 125 -0.69 -7.13 6.81
C CYS A 125 -1.82 -7.25 7.84
N VAL A 126 -2.12 -6.11 8.47
CA VAL A 126 -3.34 -5.90 9.26
C VAL A 126 -4.22 -4.86 8.56
N LEU A 127 -5.52 -5.09 8.47
CA LEU A 127 -6.47 -4.13 7.95
C LEU A 127 -7.23 -3.42 9.06
N ILE A 128 -7.49 -2.14 8.84
CA ILE A 128 -8.50 -1.35 9.56
C ILE A 128 -9.58 -1.00 8.53
N LEU A 129 -10.82 -1.42 8.77
CA LEU A 129 -11.92 -1.25 7.81
C LEU A 129 -13.08 -0.43 8.40
N PRO A 130 -12.92 0.87 8.73
CA PRO A 130 -14.05 1.71 9.11
C PRO A 130 -14.98 1.94 7.90
N PRO A 131 -16.23 2.38 8.11
CA PRO A 131 -17.16 2.71 7.03
C PRO A 131 -16.82 4.07 6.36
N ASP A 132 -15.54 4.33 6.09
CA ASP A 132 -15.03 5.57 5.50
C ASP A 132 -13.64 5.43 4.86
N GLU A 133 -13.13 6.54 4.29
CA GLU A 133 -11.82 6.61 3.62
C GLU A 133 -10.59 6.42 4.54
N ARG A 134 -10.79 6.31 5.86
CA ARG A 134 -9.72 6.02 6.84
C ARG A 134 -9.40 4.53 6.92
N ALA A 135 -9.98 3.70 6.06
CA ALA A 135 -9.51 2.33 5.90
C ALA A 135 -8.01 2.29 5.58
N ARG A 136 -7.28 1.40 6.25
CA ARG A 136 -5.83 1.29 6.14
C ARG A 136 -5.40 -0.16 6.02
N ARG A 137 -4.39 -0.39 5.20
CA ARG A 137 -3.58 -1.62 5.18
C ARG A 137 -2.26 -1.31 5.86
N ILE A 138 -1.96 -2.04 6.92
CA ILE A 138 -0.72 -1.93 7.70
C ILE A 138 0.19 -3.08 7.27
N PRO A 139 1.13 -2.85 6.36
CA PRO A 139 2.08 -3.87 5.93
C PRO A 139 3.03 -4.28 7.08
N LEU A 140 2.94 -5.54 7.49
CA LEU A 140 3.73 -6.08 8.62
C LEU A 140 5.23 -6.19 8.29
N TYR A 141 5.60 -6.15 7.01
CA TYR A 141 6.99 -6.04 6.57
C TYR A 141 7.75 -4.87 7.19
N PHE A 142 7.05 -3.77 7.47
CA PHE A 142 7.64 -2.56 8.01
C PHE A 142 7.49 -2.46 9.54
N ALA A 143 6.90 -3.46 10.20
CA ALA A 143 6.71 -3.43 11.64
C ALA A 143 8.06 -3.48 12.37
N SER A 144 8.34 -2.44 13.16
CA SER A 144 9.53 -2.34 14.01
C SER A 144 9.25 -2.79 15.44
N LYS A 145 7.99 -2.67 15.89
CA LYS A 145 7.59 -2.95 17.27
C LYS A 145 6.15 -3.44 17.35
N LEU A 146 5.91 -4.38 18.27
CA LEU A 146 4.60 -4.85 18.68
C LEU A 146 4.52 -4.81 20.21
N GLU A 147 3.55 -4.09 20.76
CA GLU A 147 3.34 -3.97 22.20
C GLU A 147 1.92 -4.35 22.59
N ARG A 148 1.78 -5.01 23.74
CA ARG A 148 0.49 -5.22 24.43
C ARG A 148 0.38 -4.14 25.50
N ILE A 149 -0.64 -3.29 25.43
CA ILE A 149 -0.86 -2.19 26.39
C ILE A 149 -2.34 -2.14 26.74
N ASP A 150 -2.69 -2.16 28.03
CA ASP A 150 -4.04 -1.87 28.58
C ASP A 150 -5.22 -2.43 27.74
N CYS A 151 -5.33 -3.75 27.65
CA CYS A 151 -6.34 -4.47 26.85
C CYS A 151 -6.31 -4.14 25.34
N GLY A 152 -5.18 -3.69 24.82
CA GLY A 152 -4.97 -3.34 23.43
C GLY A 152 -3.62 -3.82 22.87
N VAL A 153 -3.46 -3.64 21.57
CA VAL A 153 -2.27 -3.99 20.79
C VAL A 153 -1.80 -2.75 20.04
N THR A 154 -0.50 -2.45 20.10
CA THR A 154 0.14 -1.36 19.35
C THR A 154 1.14 -1.94 18.36
N ILE A 155 1.08 -1.48 17.11
CA ILE A 155 2.07 -1.74 16.07
C ILE A 155 2.77 -0.42 15.73
N GLU A 156 4.10 -0.42 15.73
CA GLU A 156 4.92 0.67 15.22
C GLU A 156 5.63 0.21 13.95
N LEU A 157 5.67 1.08 12.93
CA LEU A 157 6.42 0.84 11.71
C LEU A 157 7.79 1.52 11.77
N ASN A 158 8.74 1.04 10.97
CA ASN A 158 10.09 1.61 10.86
C ASN A 158 10.12 3.04 10.26
N THR A 159 9.00 3.46 9.69
CA THR A 159 8.71 4.79 9.15
C THR A 159 8.03 5.73 10.17
N GLY A 160 7.81 5.27 11.41
CA GLY A 160 7.33 6.07 12.54
C GLY A 160 5.81 6.09 12.74
N GLU A 161 5.02 5.52 11.84
CA GLU A 161 3.57 5.37 12.05
C GLU A 161 3.31 4.42 13.22
N ARG A 162 2.30 4.80 14.02
CA ARG A 162 1.87 4.03 15.18
C ARG A 162 0.38 3.75 15.08
N TYR A 163 0.01 2.48 15.17
CA TYR A 163 -1.37 1.99 15.13
C TYR A 163 -1.70 1.33 16.46
N CYS A 164 -2.77 1.76 17.10
CA CYS A 164 -3.24 1.25 18.38
C CYS A 164 -4.64 0.67 18.20
N PHE A 165 -4.84 -0.55 18.68
CA PHE A 165 -6.11 -1.26 18.71
C PHE A 165 -6.52 -1.47 20.16
N GLY A 166 -7.72 -1.04 20.52
CA GLY A 166 -8.22 -1.13 21.89
C GLY A 166 -9.67 -1.59 21.93
N ARG A 167 -10.18 -1.80 23.15
CA ARG A 167 -11.53 -2.35 23.41
C ARG A 167 -11.78 -3.71 22.75
N LEU A 168 -10.73 -4.53 22.64
CA LEU A 168 -10.80 -5.89 22.09
C LEU A 168 -11.31 -6.92 23.12
N GLY A 169 -11.31 -6.59 24.41
CA GLY A 169 -11.78 -7.51 25.46
C GLY A 169 -11.00 -8.83 25.47
N LEU A 170 -11.70 -9.94 25.22
CA LEU A 170 -11.10 -11.28 25.17
C LEU A 170 -10.25 -11.50 23.92
N ASP A 171 -10.43 -10.69 22.88
CA ASP A 171 -9.76 -10.84 21.59
C ASP A 171 -8.36 -10.22 21.56
N THR A 172 -7.94 -9.46 22.58
CA THR A 172 -6.62 -8.79 22.61
C THR A 172 -5.48 -9.79 22.41
N GLU A 173 -5.51 -10.92 23.13
CA GLU A 173 -4.45 -11.94 23.04
C GLU A 173 -4.56 -12.78 21.76
N ALA A 174 -5.76 -12.93 21.19
CA ALA A 174 -5.93 -13.57 19.90
C ALA A 174 -5.32 -12.69 18.79
N LEU A 175 -5.65 -11.39 18.76
CA LEU A 175 -5.08 -10.43 17.81
C LEU A 175 -3.55 -10.42 17.86
N ALA A 176 -2.97 -10.27 19.06
CA ALA A 176 -1.52 -10.25 19.24
C ALA A 176 -0.84 -11.52 18.70
N ARG A 177 -1.36 -12.71 19.05
CA ARG A 177 -0.81 -13.99 18.58
C ARG A 177 -0.88 -14.16 17.06
N HIS A 178 -1.96 -13.69 16.43
CA HIS A 178 -2.08 -13.74 14.97
C HIS A 178 -1.08 -12.82 14.28
N ILE A 179 -0.87 -11.61 14.81
CA ILE A 179 0.17 -10.69 14.28
C ILE A 179 1.57 -11.27 14.49
N GLU A 180 1.87 -11.81 15.67
CA GLU A 180 3.16 -12.45 15.98
C GLU A 180 3.46 -13.62 15.03
N ARG A 181 2.46 -14.45 14.73
CA ARG A 181 2.59 -15.55 13.77
C ARG A 181 2.89 -15.04 12.36
N SER A 182 2.17 -14.01 11.91
CA SER A 182 2.44 -13.38 10.60
C SER A 182 3.86 -12.83 10.54
N LEU A 183 4.29 -12.05 11.55
CA LEU A 183 5.65 -11.51 11.63
C LEU A 183 6.73 -12.60 11.62
N HIS A 184 6.49 -13.71 12.34
CA HIS A 184 7.40 -14.85 12.33
C HIS A 184 7.53 -15.46 10.92
N GLY A 185 6.41 -15.72 10.26
CA GLY A 185 6.40 -16.25 8.88
C GLY A 185 7.10 -15.33 7.88
N LEU A 186 6.89 -14.02 7.97
CA LEU A 186 7.60 -13.04 7.14
C LEU A 186 9.12 -13.09 7.37
N ARG A 187 9.55 -13.25 8.63
CA ARG A 187 10.96 -13.34 8.98
C ARG A 187 11.60 -14.61 8.43
N GLU A 188 10.93 -15.75 8.50
CA GLU A 188 11.42 -17.02 7.92
C GLU A 188 11.60 -16.92 6.39
N LYS A 189 10.65 -16.27 5.70
CA LYS A 189 10.76 -16.00 4.27
C LYS A 189 11.96 -15.10 3.94
N ALA A 190 12.14 -14.01 4.70
CA ALA A 190 13.27 -13.09 4.52
C ALA A 190 14.63 -13.80 4.74
N LEU A 191 14.76 -14.61 5.81
CA LEU A 191 15.97 -15.40 6.09
C LEU A 191 16.28 -16.36 4.95
N THR A 192 15.27 -17.08 4.45
CA THR A 192 15.42 -17.98 3.30
C THR A 192 15.88 -17.20 2.08
N ALA A 193 15.28 -16.03 1.86
CA ALA A 193 15.55 -15.25 0.68
C ALA A 193 16.97 -14.69 0.60
N ILE A 194 17.51 -14.27 1.74
CA ILE A 194 18.85 -13.73 1.87
C ILE A 194 19.90 -14.83 1.73
N ARG A 195 19.63 -16.02 2.30
CA ARG A 195 20.53 -17.18 2.19
C ARG A 195 20.70 -17.66 0.74
N GLU A 196 19.68 -17.50 -0.11
CA GLU A 196 19.79 -17.79 -1.54
C GLU A 196 20.62 -16.75 -2.32
N ILE A 197 20.89 -15.58 -1.74
CA ILE A 197 21.77 -14.56 -2.34
C ILE A 197 23.21 -14.82 -1.94
N ASP A 198 23.47 -15.02 -0.65
CA ASP A 198 24.78 -15.37 -0.11
C ASP A 198 24.65 -16.52 0.91
N GLY A 199 25.04 -17.72 0.48
CA GLY A 199 25.05 -18.91 1.31
C GLY A 199 26.19 -18.95 2.34
N GLY A 200 27.15 -18.02 2.27
CA GLY A 200 28.30 -17.93 3.16
C GLY A 200 28.05 -17.14 4.45
N LEU A 201 26.87 -16.53 4.60
CA LEU A 201 26.52 -15.72 5.78
C LEU A 201 26.40 -16.56 7.04
N ASN A 202 26.94 -16.05 8.15
CA ASN A 202 26.66 -16.62 9.47
C ASN A 202 25.23 -16.25 9.93
N MET A 203 24.74 -16.90 11.00
CA MET A 203 23.36 -16.71 11.47
C MET A 203 23.07 -15.29 11.94
N GLN A 204 24.04 -14.58 12.53
CA GLN A 204 23.87 -13.21 12.98
C GLN A 204 23.73 -12.26 11.78
N GLN A 205 24.65 -12.34 10.81
CA GLN A 205 24.60 -11.55 9.58
C GLN A 205 23.31 -11.79 8.81
N LEU A 206 22.90 -13.06 8.69
CA LEU A 206 21.64 -13.43 8.04
C LEU A 206 20.44 -12.78 8.73
N ALA A 207 20.38 -12.81 10.06
CA ALA A 207 19.31 -12.23 10.84
C ALA A 207 19.27 -10.69 10.77
N ASP A 208 20.44 -10.05 10.78
CA ASP A 208 20.56 -8.58 10.72
C ASP A 208 20.19 -8.04 9.33
N ILE A 209 20.61 -8.71 8.26
CA ILE A 209 20.18 -8.35 6.89
C ILE A 209 18.67 -8.58 6.75
N ALA A 210 18.14 -9.71 7.24
CA ALA A 210 16.69 -10.02 7.17
C ALA A 210 15.83 -9.01 7.91
N LYS A 211 16.37 -8.38 8.95
CA LYS A 211 15.69 -7.33 9.70
C LYS A 211 15.56 -6.03 8.91
N ILE A 212 16.59 -5.65 8.14
CA ILE A 212 16.59 -4.38 7.39
C ILE A 212 16.06 -4.53 5.97
N VAL A 213 16.14 -5.73 5.39
CA VAL A 213 15.56 -6.08 4.09
C VAL A 213 14.36 -7.01 4.29
N PRO A 214 13.23 -6.50 4.83
CA PRO A 214 11.99 -7.25 4.73
C PRO A 214 11.68 -7.46 3.25
N GLU A 215 11.10 -8.62 2.93
CA GLU A 215 10.91 -9.10 1.56
C GLU A 215 10.47 -7.95 0.62
N GLU A 216 11.13 -7.84 -0.54
CA GLU A 216 10.86 -6.85 -1.59
C GLU A 216 11.37 -5.41 -1.33
N SER A 217 11.79 -5.04 -0.13
CA SER A 217 12.26 -3.68 0.17
C SER A 217 13.65 -3.37 -0.38
N ALA A 218 13.87 -2.11 -0.80
CA ALA A 218 15.18 -1.58 -1.13
C ALA A 218 15.82 -0.93 0.10
N VAL A 219 17.12 -1.18 0.31
CA VAL A 219 17.90 -0.58 1.40
C VAL A 219 19.20 0.03 0.90
N PRO A 220 19.72 1.09 1.55
CA PRO A 220 21.02 1.66 1.21
C PRO A 220 22.14 0.61 1.24
N LEU A 221 23.00 0.62 0.23
CA LEU A 221 24.14 -0.30 0.13
C LEU A 221 25.06 -0.25 1.34
N ILE A 222 25.26 0.93 1.94
CA ILE A 222 26.12 1.08 3.12
C ILE A 222 25.62 0.27 4.32
N CYS A 223 24.31 0.18 4.50
CA CYS A 223 23.70 -0.62 5.58
C CYS A 223 24.03 -2.10 5.39
N LEU A 224 23.89 -2.62 4.17
CA LEU A 224 24.24 -4.00 3.84
C LEU A 224 25.75 -4.27 3.99
N TYR A 225 26.57 -3.35 3.48
CA TYR A 225 28.02 -3.46 3.54
C TYR A 225 28.52 -3.50 4.99
N SER A 226 27.93 -2.70 5.88
CA SER A 226 28.29 -2.66 7.31
C SER A 226 28.03 -3.98 8.05
N ILE A 227 27.06 -4.78 7.59
CA ILE A 227 26.73 -6.08 8.19
C ILE A 227 27.57 -7.20 7.56
N ALA A 228 27.61 -7.25 6.22
CA ALA A 228 28.34 -8.27 5.48
C ALA A 228 28.79 -7.77 4.11
N PRO A 229 30.07 -7.37 3.96
CA PRO A 229 30.64 -7.00 2.65
C PRO A 229 30.51 -8.11 1.59
N SER A 230 30.57 -9.39 1.99
CA SER A 230 30.38 -10.54 1.10
C SER A 230 28.98 -10.59 0.47
N PHE A 231 27.96 -10.12 1.21
CA PHE A 231 26.59 -10.06 0.70
C PHE A 231 26.47 -9.06 -0.45
N VAL A 232 27.06 -7.87 -0.29
CA VAL A 232 27.10 -6.85 -1.34
C VAL A 232 27.84 -7.36 -2.57
N GLN A 233 28.97 -8.06 -2.39
CA GLN A 233 29.69 -8.68 -3.51
C GLN A 233 28.82 -9.72 -4.25
N SER A 234 28.11 -10.57 -3.50
CA SER A 234 27.20 -11.58 -4.06
C SER A 234 26.03 -10.93 -4.82
N LEU A 235 25.50 -9.83 -4.28
CA LEU A 235 24.45 -9.02 -4.89
C LEU A 235 24.94 -8.38 -6.21
N GLU A 236 26.10 -7.73 -6.18
CA GLU A 236 26.72 -7.14 -7.37
C GLU A 236 27.03 -8.20 -8.44
N ALA A 237 27.47 -9.40 -8.04
CA ALA A 237 27.67 -10.52 -8.96
C ALA A 237 26.36 -10.98 -9.62
N LYS A 238 25.22 -10.89 -8.93
CA LYS A 238 23.89 -11.12 -9.53
C LYS A 238 23.48 -9.98 -10.47
N ILE A 239 23.76 -8.73 -10.12
CA ILE A 239 23.51 -7.56 -10.97
C ILE A 239 24.35 -7.63 -12.26
N ALA A 240 25.61 -8.03 -12.17
CA ALA A 240 26.54 -8.13 -13.29
C ALA A 240 26.04 -9.03 -14.42
N LYS A 241 25.21 -10.02 -14.09
CA LYS A 241 24.60 -10.98 -15.03
C LYS A 241 23.31 -10.46 -15.68
N ARG A 242 22.88 -9.22 -15.39
CA ARG A 242 21.58 -8.67 -15.79
C ARG A 242 21.73 -7.44 -16.69
N LYS A 243 20.68 -7.15 -17.46
CA LYS A 243 20.60 -5.99 -18.36
C LYS A 243 20.82 -4.64 -17.63
N ILE A 244 20.51 -4.56 -16.34
CA ILE A 244 20.71 -3.36 -15.51
C ILE A 244 22.18 -3.07 -15.17
N ASN A 245 23.12 -4.00 -15.40
CA ASN A 245 24.52 -3.84 -14.99
C ASN A 245 25.14 -2.53 -15.50
N ALA A 246 24.98 -2.21 -16.80
CA ALA A 246 25.59 -1.01 -17.38
C ALA A 246 25.09 0.28 -16.69
N LYS A 247 23.80 0.32 -16.35
CA LYS A 247 23.18 1.43 -15.61
C LYS A 247 23.65 1.47 -14.17
N TYR A 248 23.71 0.32 -13.51
CA TYR A 248 24.22 0.21 -12.15
C TYR A 248 25.67 0.70 -12.04
N GLN A 249 26.57 0.29 -12.95
CA GLN A 249 27.95 0.77 -12.98
C GLN A 249 28.03 2.28 -13.19
N PHE A 250 27.20 2.82 -14.09
CA PHE A 250 27.13 4.25 -14.30
C PHE A 250 26.68 5.01 -13.05
N LEU A 251 25.60 4.54 -12.39
CA LEU A 251 25.09 5.15 -11.16
C LEU A 251 26.14 5.11 -10.04
N LYS A 252 26.83 3.97 -9.89
CA LYS A 252 27.93 3.78 -8.93
C LYS A 252 29.11 4.72 -9.15
N GLN A 253 29.40 5.09 -10.41
CA GLN A 253 30.51 5.98 -10.76
C GLN A 253 30.19 7.48 -10.59
N ASN A 254 28.92 7.86 -10.73
CA ASN A 254 28.50 9.28 -10.83
C ASN A 254 27.73 9.80 -9.63
N PHE A 255 27.24 8.92 -8.76
CA PHE A 255 26.46 9.26 -7.57
C PHE A 255 27.04 8.62 -6.32
N ASN A 256 26.52 9.00 -5.15
CA ASN A 256 26.98 8.45 -3.88
C ASN A 256 26.57 6.98 -3.75
N ILE A 257 27.52 6.07 -3.96
CA ILE A 257 27.32 4.62 -3.86
C ILE A 257 26.74 4.18 -2.51
N GLU A 258 27.14 4.82 -1.41
CA GLU A 258 26.69 4.47 -0.06
C GLU A 258 25.18 4.62 0.09
N GLN A 259 24.60 5.54 -0.68
CA GLN A 259 23.21 5.94 -0.63
C GLN A 259 22.36 5.29 -1.73
N ILE A 260 22.96 4.52 -2.65
CA ILE A 260 22.19 3.74 -3.61
C ILE A 260 21.43 2.65 -2.84
N CYS A 261 20.11 2.66 -2.94
CA CYS A 261 19.28 1.59 -2.39
C CYS A 261 19.11 0.47 -3.41
N ILE A 262 19.22 -0.78 -2.96
CA ILE A 262 18.96 -1.95 -3.79
C ILE A 262 17.89 -2.80 -3.13
N GLY A 263 16.88 -3.18 -3.91
CA GLY A 263 15.87 -4.15 -3.52
C GLY A 263 15.80 -5.33 -4.48
N ILE A 264 15.35 -6.46 -3.95
CA ILE A 264 15.18 -7.69 -4.72
C ILE A 264 13.78 -8.24 -4.45
N LYS A 265 13.04 -8.47 -5.52
CA LYS A 265 11.70 -9.09 -5.46
C LYS A 265 11.71 -10.43 -6.17
N ARG A 266 11.08 -11.45 -5.57
CA ARG A 266 10.91 -12.77 -6.19
C ARG A 266 9.66 -12.78 -7.09
N GLY A 267 9.76 -13.38 -8.27
CA GLY A 267 8.59 -13.84 -9.04
C GLY A 267 7.59 -12.77 -9.48
N LEU A 268 8.06 -11.61 -9.96
CA LEU A 268 7.16 -10.69 -10.68
C LEU A 268 6.69 -11.33 -12.00
N TYR A 269 5.42 -11.13 -12.35
CA TYR A 269 4.83 -11.53 -13.64
C TYR A 269 4.78 -13.04 -13.95
N GLY A 270 4.55 -13.91 -12.96
CA GLY A 270 4.32 -15.34 -13.24
C GLY A 270 5.54 -16.07 -13.82
N GLU A 271 6.71 -15.42 -13.83
CA GLU A 271 7.96 -16.02 -14.25
C GLU A 271 8.47 -16.95 -13.16
N LYS A 272 8.63 -18.22 -13.53
CA LYS A 272 9.28 -19.21 -12.67
C LYS A 272 10.75 -18.83 -12.50
N GLY A 273 11.08 -18.20 -11.37
CA GLY A 273 12.40 -18.34 -10.74
C GLY A 273 13.40 -17.20 -10.91
N GLU A 274 13.10 -16.13 -11.66
CA GLU A 274 14.02 -14.99 -11.73
C GLU A 274 13.56 -13.82 -10.86
N ASN A 275 14.45 -13.40 -9.96
CA ASN A 275 14.20 -12.23 -9.12
C ASN A 275 14.17 -10.96 -9.99
N THR A 276 13.36 -9.96 -9.66
CA THR A 276 13.49 -8.59 -10.16
C THR A 276 14.43 -7.83 -9.24
N ILE A 277 15.36 -7.07 -9.82
CA ILE A 277 16.21 -6.14 -9.06
C ILE A 277 15.74 -4.73 -9.34
N TRP A 278 15.65 -3.91 -8.31
CA TRP A 278 15.34 -2.51 -8.46
C TRP A 278 16.30 -1.64 -7.65
N LEU A 279 16.59 -0.46 -8.18
CA LEU A 279 17.56 0.49 -7.67
C LEU A 279 16.87 1.82 -7.41
N ILE A 280 17.21 2.47 -6.30
CA ILE A 280 16.83 3.86 -6.02
C ILE A 280 18.14 4.62 -5.80
N THR A 281 18.42 5.61 -6.64
CA THR A 281 19.66 6.40 -6.55
C THR A 281 19.30 7.86 -6.29
N PRO A 282 19.82 8.48 -5.22
CA PRO A 282 19.64 9.91 -5.00
C PRO A 282 20.53 10.72 -5.96
N GLY A 283 20.05 11.91 -6.34
CA GLY A 283 20.89 12.91 -6.97
C GLY A 283 21.92 13.48 -6.00
N LYS A 284 22.88 14.25 -6.52
CA LYS A 284 24.01 14.75 -5.71
C LYS A 284 23.58 15.57 -4.50
N ASN A 285 22.46 16.28 -4.63
CA ASN A 285 21.89 17.15 -3.62
C ASN A 285 20.76 16.50 -2.80
N PHE A 286 20.50 15.19 -2.97
CA PHE A 286 19.44 14.44 -2.27
C PHE A 286 18.00 14.97 -2.45
N ASN A 287 17.79 15.93 -3.35
CA ASN A 287 16.49 16.52 -3.67
C ASN A 287 15.82 15.87 -4.89
N THR A 288 16.53 14.99 -5.59
CA THR A 288 16.06 14.20 -6.72
C THR A 288 16.41 12.73 -6.54
N ALA A 289 15.70 11.85 -7.24
CA ALA A 289 15.99 10.42 -7.26
C ALA A 289 15.66 9.79 -8.61
N ALA A 290 16.44 8.79 -9.01
CA ALA A 290 16.14 7.89 -10.10
C ALA A 290 15.81 6.51 -9.57
N VAL A 291 14.73 5.92 -10.10
CA VAL A 291 14.30 4.55 -9.78
C VAL A 291 14.35 3.72 -11.05
N GLU A 292 15.15 2.67 -11.01
CA GLU A 292 15.35 1.74 -12.12
C GLU A 292 14.85 0.35 -11.69
N ILE A 293 13.95 -0.23 -12.47
CA ILE A 293 13.41 -1.57 -12.21
C ILE A 293 13.82 -2.50 -13.35
N ALA A 294 14.61 -3.52 -13.04
CA ALA A 294 14.98 -4.57 -13.98
C ALA A 294 14.08 -5.78 -13.82
N THR A 295 13.03 -5.82 -14.65
CA THR A 295 12.26 -7.02 -14.95
C THR A 295 12.99 -7.88 -15.99
N CYS A 296 12.66 -9.17 -16.05
CA CYS A 296 13.23 -10.08 -17.05
C CYS A 296 12.49 -9.99 -18.41
N VAL A 297 11.28 -9.42 -18.42
CA VAL A 297 10.48 -9.18 -19.64
C VAL A 297 11.08 -8.04 -20.48
N GLU A 298 11.11 -8.23 -21.80
CA GLU A 298 11.52 -7.24 -22.82
C GLU A 298 10.52 -6.08 -23.00
N GLU A 299 10.00 -5.50 -21.92
CA GLU A 299 9.30 -4.22 -22.02
C GLU A 299 10.30 -3.07 -22.18
N ALA A 300 9.86 -1.99 -22.85
CA ALA A 300 10.62 -0.75 -22.92
C ALA A 300 11.00 -0.32 -21.50
N THR A 301 12.30 -0.34 -21.21
CA THR A 301 12.80 0.01 -19.88
C THR A 301 12.73 1.53 -19.73
N ALA A 302 12.17 1.98 -18.60
CA ALA A 302 12.06 3.39 -18.26
C ALA A 302 12.64 3.61 -16.87
N THR A 303 13.34 4.72 -16.70
CA THR A 303 13.79 5.19 -15.38
C THR A 303 12.81 6.22 -14.86
N PHE A 304 12.32 6.02 -13.65
CA PHE A 304 11.38 6.95 -13.02
C PHE A 304 12.16 8.02 -12.26
N LEU A 305 11.80 9.27 -12.50
CA LEU A 305 12.48 10.42 -11.95
C LEU A 305 11.58 11.08 -10.91
N TYR A 306 12.17 11.40 -9.76
CA TYR A 306 11.49 12.05 -8.65
C TYR A 306 12.27 13.30 -8.25
N GLY A 307 11.55 14.35 -7.84
CA GLY A 307 12.13 15.63 -7.46
C GLY A 307 11.45 16.26 -6.25
N SER A 308 12.01 17.38 -5.81
CA SER A 308 11.56 18.12 -4.61
C SER A 308 11.56 17.27 -3.34
N ILE A 309 12.50 16.33 -3.22
CA ILE A 309 12.65 15.46 -2.04
C ILE A 309 13.25 16.30 -0.90
N SER A 310 12.56 16.34 0.24
CA SER A 310 13.02 17.07 1.43
C SER A 310 13.90 16.23 2.36
N SER A 311 13.65 14.92 2.41
CA SER A 311 14.43 13.95 3.17
C SER A 311 14.59 12.68 2.34
N TRP A 312 15.84 12.38 1.99
CA TRP A 312 16.17 11.16 1.27
C TRP A 312 15.73 9.90 2.02
N GLU A 313 15.98 9.87 3.33
CA GLU A 313 15.65 8.72 4.18
C GLU A 313 14.15 8.44 4.18
N VAL A 314 13.34 9.48 4.39
CA VAL A 314 11.88 9.36 4.35
C VAL A 314 11.40 8.94 2.96
N PHE A 315 12.01 9.48 1.89
CA PHE A 315 11.59 9.17 0.53
C PHE A 315 11.76 7.69 0.18
N TRP A 316 12.94 7.10 0.35
CA TRP A 316 13.16 5.71 -0.07
C TRP A 316 12.34 4.73 0.78
N GLN A 317 12.15 5.02 2.07
CA GLN A 317 11.29 4.22 2.94
C GLN A 317 9.82 4.28 2.50
N LYS A 318 9.32 5.47 2.17
CA LYS A 318 7.95 5.64 1.65
C LYS A 318 7.78 5.01 0.27
N LEU A 319 8.81 5.04 -0.57
CA LEU A 319 8.79 4.35 -1.85
C LEU A 319 8.69 2.82 -1.67
N ASN A 320 9.38 2.24 -0.69
CA ASN A 320 9.21 0.82 -0.36
C ASN A 320 7.76 0.49 0.01
N GLN A 321 7.14 1.29 0.90
CA GLN A 321 5.73 1.10 1.26
C GLN A 321 4.81 1.18 0.05
N VAL A 322 5.07 2.13 -0.86
CA VAL A 322 4.29 2.30 -2.07
C VAL A 322 4.42 1.13 -3.02
N MET A 323 5.66 0.68 -3.29
CA MET A 323 5.91 -0.45 -4.18
C MET A 323 5.25 -1.73 -3.65
N GLU A 324 5.30 -1.96 -2.35
CA GLU A 324 4.59 -3.06 -1.69
C GLU A 324 3.06 -2.91 -1.83
N ALA A 325 2.51 -1.72 -1.55
CA ALA A 325 1.07 -1.48 -1.56
C ALA A 325 0.43 -1.59 -2.96
N VAL A 326 1.17 -1.28 -4.03
CA VAL A 326 0.69 -1.41 -5.41
C VAL A 326 1.05 -2.78 -6.03
N GLY A 327 1.55 -3.72 -5.22
CA GLY A 327 1.99 -5.03 -5.70
C GLY A 327 3.08 -4.95 -6.76
N PHE A 328 3.95 -3.92 -6.68
CA PHE A 328 5.01 -3.59 -7.63
C PHE A 328 4.54 -3.19 -9.04
N ASN A 329 3.24 -2.91 -9.23
CA ASN A 329 2.74 -2.30 -10.45
C ASN A 329 3.05 -0.79 -10.47
N HIS A 330 4.31 -0.46 -10.77
CA HIS A 330 4.82 0.91 -10.80
C HIS A 330 4.09 1.81 -11.82
N LYS A 331 3.46 1.24 -12.87
CA LYS A 331 2.69 2.01 -13.87
C LYS A 331 1.55 2.82 -13.24
N LEU A 332 1.01 2.33 -12.13
CA LEU A 332 -0.06 3.03 -11.41
C LEU A 332 0.43 4.36 -10.80
N ILE A 333 1.70 4.43 -10.38
CA ILE A 333 2.30 5.67 -9.83
C ILE A 333 2.32 6.77 -10.90
N LEU A 334 2.37 6.40 -12.19
CA LEU A 334 2.51 7.32 -13.33
C LEU A 334 1.19 7.96 -13.76
N LEU A 335 0.05 7.38 -13.38
CA LEU A 335 -1.25 7.82 -13.87
C LEU A 335 -1.52 9.29 -13.53
N SER A 336 -1.97 10.09 -14.49
CA SER A 336 -2.35 11.48 -14.27
C SER A 336 -3.63 11.59 -13.42
N LYS A 337 -3.97 12.82 -12.97
CA LYS A 337 -5.25 13.03 -12.25
C LYS A 337 -6.45 12.74 -13.14
N GLU A 338 -6.36 13.09 -14.42
CA GLU A 338 -7.39 12.87 -15.42
C GLU A 338 -7.55 11.38 -15.74
N GLU A 339 -6.44 10.63 -15.81
CA GLU A 339 -6.49 9.18 -15.99
C GLU A 339 -7.15 8.47 -14.81
N LEU A 340 -6.91 8.93 -13.59
CA LEU A 340 -7.54 8.39 -12.38
C LEU A 340 -9.07 8.53 -12.35
N LEU A 341 -9.65 9.40 -13.20
CA LEU A 341 -11.10 9.53 -13.34
C LEU A 341 -11.71 8.45 -14.23
N LYS A 342 -10.90 7.68 -14.96
CA LYS A 342 -11.40 6.64 -15.85
C LYS A 342 -11.90 5.43 -15.05
N PRO A 343 -13.02 4.78 -15.46
CA PRO A 343 -13.62 3.67 -14.72
C PRO A 343 -12.65 2.52 -14.42
N GLU A 344 -11.73 2.19 -15.34
CA GLU A 344 -10.75 1.11 -15.17
C GLU A 344 -9.75 1.34 -14.03
N TYR A 345 -9.58 2.58 -13.57
CA TYR A 345 -8.67 2.94 -12.48
C TYR A 345 -9.38 3.25 -11.16
N THR A 346 -10.68 2.99 -11.07
CA THR A 346 -11.50 3.23 -9.87
C THR A 346 -10.90 2.59 -8.61
N GLN A 347 -10.48 1.34 -8.70
CA GLN A 347 -9.84 0.60 -7.62
C GLN A 347 -8.54 1.29 -7.16
N TYR A 348 -7.76 1.81 -8.10
CA TYR A 348 -6.51 2.48 -7.80
C TYR A 348 -6.73 3.89 -7.22
N ALA A 349 -7.75 4.63 -7.70
CA ALA A 349 -8.17 5.88 -7.09
C ALA A 349 -8.57 5.68 -5.62
N MET A 350 -9.29 4.58 -5.31
CA MET A 350 -9.62 4.20 -3.92
C MET A 350 -8.36 3.91 -3.08
N LEU A 351 -7.35 3.25 -3.65
CA LEU A 351 -6.07 3.00 -2.98
C LEU A 351 -5.37 4.31 -2.62
N ILE A 352 -5.28 5.27 -3.56
CA ILE A 352 -4.62 6.57 -3.33
C ILE A 352 -5.23 7.29 -2.13
N LYS A 353 -6.57 7.33 -2.03
CA LYS A 353 -7.25 7.97 -0.90
C LYS A 353 -6.90 7.34 0.45
N ARG A 354 -6.56 6.05 0.45
CA ARG A 354 -6.28 5.23 1.65
C ARG A 354 -4.80 5.03 1.94
N ASN A 355 -3.91 5.55 1.12
CA ASN A 355 -2.47 5.39 1.27
C ASN A 355 -1.73 6.74 1.12
N PRO A 356 -1.44 7.42 2.24
CA PRO A 356 -0.71 8.69 2.21
C PRO A 356 0.74 8.60 1.72
N ALA A 357 1.42 7.46 1.90
CA ALA A 357 2.73 7.26 1.27
C ALA A 357 2.62 7.31 -0.25
N LEU A 358 1.58 6.72 -0.82
CA LEU A 358 1.31 6.79 -2.27
C LEU A 358 1.00 8.20 -2.74
N GLN A 359 0.22 8.96 -1.98
CA GLN A 359 -0.02 10.37 -2.27
C GLN A 359 1.28 11.19 -2.26
N LEU A 360 2.16 10.94 -1.27
CA LEU A 360 3.45 11.62 -1.15
C LEU A 360 4.36 11.30 -2.34
N ILE A 361 4.59 10.02 -2.63
CA ILE A 361 5.47 9.59 -3.73
C ILE A 361 4.98 10.13 -5.08
N ARG A 362 3.65 10.11 -5.33
CA ARG A 362 3.07 10.67 -6.55
C ARG A 362 3.29 12.19 -6.69
N ARG A 363 3.36 12.96 -5.59
CA ARG A 363 3.67 14.40 -5.65
C ARG A 363 5.12 14.68 -6.03
N HIS A 364 6.03 13.75 -5.71
CA HIS A 364 7.44 13.84 -6.07
C HIS A 364 7.73 13.35 -7.49
N PHE A 365 6.79 12.67 -8.14
CA PHE A 365 7.01 12.12 -9.47
C PHE A 365 7.21 13.24 -10.51
N GLY A 366 8.40 13.26 -11.12
CA GLY A 366 8.83 14.26 -12.10
C GLY A 366 8.77 13.78 -13.55
N GLY A 367 8.55 12.49 -13.79
CA GLY A 367 8.44 11.91 -15.13
C GLY A 367 9.17 10.58 -15.26
N SER A 368 9.17 10.03 -16.47
CA SER A 368 9.89 8.81 -16.81
C SER A 368 10.73 9.02 -18.07
N HIS A 369 11.96 8.56 -18.05
CA HIS A 369 12.83 8.56 -19.23
C HIS A 369 12.82 7.18 -19.88
N ILE A 370 12.32 7.08 -21.12
CA ILE A 370 12.31 5.87 -21.93
C ILE A 370 13.69 5.64 -22.53
N HIS A 371 14.22 4.43 -22.44
CA HIS A 371 15.59 4.13 -22.85
C HIS A 371 15.69 3.96 -24.36
N TYR A 372 16.02 5.04 -25.08
CA TYR A 372 16.34 4.98 -26.52
C TYR A 372 17.75 4.46 -26.79
N SER A 373 18.73 4.89 -25.98
CA SER A 373 20.10 4.39 -25.98
C SER A 373 20.71 4.59 -24.60
N LEU A 374 21.76 3.82 -24.27
CA LEU A 374 22.46 3.98 -22.98
C LEU A 374 23.04 5.39 -22.83
N GLU A 375 23.55 5.98 -23.91
CA GLU A 375 24.21 7.29 -23.84
C GLU A 375 23.21 8.44 -23.67
N SER A 376 22.06 8.37 -24.37
CA SER A 376 20.96 9.31 -24.14
C SER A 376 20.44 9.21 -22.71
N TRP A 377 20.32 7.99 -22.18
CA TRP A 377 19.93 7.76 -20.80
C TRP A 377 20.91 8.39 -19.81
N LYS A 378 22.22 8.16 -19.98
CA LYS A 378 23.26 8.74 -19.09
C LYS A 378 23.19 10.27 -19.04
N GLN A 379 23.03 10.91 -20.19
CA GLN A 379 22.96 12.37 -20.29
C GLN A 379 21.74 12.93 -19.57
N GLU A 380 20.57 12.33 -19.77
CA GLU A 380 19.35 12.75 -19.10
C GLU A 380 19.47 12.60 -17.57
N ILE A 381 19.96 11.45 -17.12
CA ILE A 381 20.15 11.17 -15.68
C ILE A 381 21.09 12.20 -15.04
N LEU A 382 22.21 12.53 -15.70
CA LEU A 382 23.12 13.55 -15.19
C LEU A 382 22.49 14.94 -15.16
N SER A 383 21.73 15.30 -16.20
CA SER A 383 21.03 16.59 -16.29
C SER A 383 20.02 16.75 -15.16
N TYR A 384 19.20 15.71 -14.92
CA TYR A 384 18.13 15.74 -13.93
C TYR A 384 18.64 15.65 -12.48
N MET A 385 19.71 14.89 -12.24
CA MET A 385 20.20 14.55 -10.89
C MET A 385 21.45 15.33 -10.46
N ALA A 386 21.79 16.40 -11.18
CA ALA A 386 22.96 17.24 -10.95
C ALA A 386 23.02 17.89 -9.56
#